data_AF-A0A6A4FUC1-F1
#
_entry.id   AF-A0A6A4FUC1-F1
#
_cell.length_a   1.000
_cell.length_b   1.000
_cell.length_c   1.000
_cell.angle_alpha   90.00
_cell.angle_beta   90.00
_cell.angle_gamma   90.00
#
_symmetry.space_group_name_H-M   'P 1'
#
loop_
_entity.id
_entity.type
_entity.pdbx_description
1 polymer ?
#
loop_
_entity_poly.entity_id
_entity_poly.type
_entity_poly.pdbx_seq_one_letter_code
_entity_poly.pdbx_strand_id
1 'polypeptide(L)'
;MTMLRGFVRGYRRLVATFVAPQSCPICLEVVPVLTLRDVEEEEDEAHAKLLCRHRFCAECIQRYIEMKIRAREVDDDQLVCPVLDCKQSINERDLELIVGCEQTAQYRVVLKRKRDEKNPSARWCPRPGCDELIICESTDNFTCPKCETVGCFRCRGYAHRFWFCRGEEDKSYLVWEASVGKQKAVRACPKCRMRIWKSEGCNHMTCTQCRYQYCWVCESKWDASHYACYDLPFVGASTAWGRWLQRSLGYAAIVLIVAVISAFGFYTFVGGYVVFCALVHSARFARRLARDANGGRVGG
;
A
#
# COMPACT_ATOMS: atom_id res chain seq x y z
N MET A 1 10.75 -59.05 16.07
CA MET A 1 10.64 -57.57 15.93
C MET A 1 11.50 -56.96 14.82
N THR A 2 12.46 -57.69 14.23
CA THR A 2 13.36 -57.21 13.16
C THR A 2 12.73 -57.22 11.76
N MET A 3 11.91 -58.23 11.40
CA MET A 3 11.24 -58.27 10.08
C MET A 3 10.20 -57.15 9.87
N LEU A 4 9.41 -56.81 10.90
CA LEU A 4 8.46 -55.69 10.83
C LEU A 4 9.15 -54.34 10.66
N ARG A 5 10.35 -54.14 11.25
CA ARG A 5 11.17 -52.94 11.02
C ARG A 5 11.68 -52.86 9.59
N GLY A 6 12.07 -53.99 8.98
CA GLY A 6 12.47 -54.06 7.57
C GLY A 6 11.32 -53.73 6.61
N PHE A 7 10.13 -54.28 6.88
CA PHE A 7 8.93 -54.01 6.07
C PHE A 7 8.47 -52.55 6.18
N VAL A 8 8.46 -51.98 7.38
CA VAL A 8 8.14 -50.55 7.59
C VAL A 8 9.20 -49.64 6.95
N ARG A 9 10.49 -50.02 6.96
CA ARG A 9 11.56 -49.30 6.21
C ARG A 9 11.34 -49.37 4.70
N GLY A 10 11.01 -50.55 4.16
CA GLY A 10 10.72 -50.75 2.73
C GLY A 10 9.50 -49.96 2.27
N TYR A 11 8.42 -50.00 3.05
CA TYR A 11 7.20 -49.24 2.79
C TYR A 11 7.44 -47.72 2.89
N ARG A 12 8.19 -47.25 3.90
CA ARG A 12 8.54 -45.82 4.01
C ARG A 12 9.44 -45.33 2.87
N ARG A 13 10.40 -46.15 2.41
CA ARG A 13 11.22 -45.83 1.23
C ARG A 13 10.38 -45.75 -0.04
N LEU A 14 9.47 -46.71 -0.24
CA LEU A 14 8.51 -46.69 -1.35
C LEU A 14 7.62 -45.45 -1.29
N VAL A 15 7.04 -45.12 -0.13
CA VAL A 15 6.22 -43.91 0.04
C VAL A 15 7.03 -42.64 -0.20
N ALA A 16 8.29 -42.57 0.23
CA ALA A 16 9.18 -41.44 -0.06
C ALA A 16 9.48 -41.29 -1.56
N THR A 17 9.60 -42.40 -2.32
CA THR A 17 9.73 -42.36 -3.78
C THR A 17 8.44 -41.99 -4.51
N PHE A 18 7.26 -42.18 -3.90
CA PHE A 18 5.96 -41.80 -4.47
C PHE A 18 5.53 -40.36 -4.14
N VAL A 19 6.18 -39.68 -3.19
CA VAL A 19 5.95 -38.25 -2.92
C VAL A 19 6.77 -37.45 -3.93
N ALA A 20 6.08 -36.72 -4.80
CA ALA A 20 6.69 -35.93 -5.88
C ALA A 20 7.92 -35.12 -5.40
N PRO A 21 9.02 -35.09 -6.18
CA PRO A 21 10.19 -34.28 -5.86
C PRO A 21 9.75 -32.84 -5.68
N GLN A 22 9.94 -32.31 -4.49
CA GLN A 22 9.65 -30.91 -4.23
C GLN A 22 10.82 -30.12 -4.82
N SER A 23 10.61 -29.40 -5.93
CA SER A 23 11.62 -28.48 -6.45
C SER A 23 11.73 -27.26 -5.54
N CYS A 24 12.93 -26.75 -5.33
CA CYS A 24 13.15 -25.49 -4.63
C CYS A 24 12.44 -24.35 -5.39
N PRO A 25 11.54 -23.57 -4.79
CA PRO A 25 10.86 -22.46 -5.48
C PRO A 25 11.77 -21.31 -5.93
N ILE A 26 13.02 -21.28 -5.44
CA ILE A 26 13.99 -20.20 -5.73
C ILE A 26 14.88 -20.58 -6.92
N CYS A 27 15.54 -21.74 -6.88
CA CYS A 27 16.47 -22.20 -7.92
C CYS A 27 15.86 -23.24 -8.88
N LEU A 28 14.66 -23.74 -8.59
CA LEU A 28 13.95 -24.78 -9.35
C LEU A 28 14.66 -26.15 -9.39
N GLU A 29 15.73 -26.33 -8.61
CA GLU A 29 16.43 -27.60 -8.47
C GLU A 29 15.64 -28.57 -7.57
N VAL A 30 15.75 -29.86 -7.85
CA VAL A 30 15.07 -30.91 -7.07
C VAL A 30 15.68 -30.97 -5.66
N VAL A 31 14.85 -30.73 -4.64
CA VAL A 31 15.23 -30.96 -3.25
C VAL A 31 14.95 -32.43 -2.91
N PRO A 32 15.96 -33.24 -2.57
CA PRO A 32 15.77 -34.60 -2.08
C PRO A 32 14.81 -34.62 -0.88
N VAL A 33 13.77 -35.44 -1.00
CA VAL A 33 12.85 -35.72 0.12
C VAL A 33 13.60 -36.56 1.14
N LEU A 34 14.10 -35.92 2.20
CA LEU A 34 14.92 -36.59 3.21
C LEU A 34 14.29 -37.87 3.78
N THR A 35 15.16 -38.87 3.90
CA THR A 35 15.05 -40.04 4.77
C THR A 35 14.56 -39.62 6.14
N LEU A 36 13.42 -40.17 6.56
CA LEU A 36 12.92 -40.00 7.93
C LEU A 36 13.95 -40.60 8.90
N ARG A 37 14.61 -39.71 9.64
CA ARG A 37 15.34 -39.92 10.90
C ARG A 37 15.26 -41.34 11.45
N ASP A 38 16.40 -42.03 11.39
CA ASP A 38 16.91 -43.01 12.36
C ASP A 38 18.28 -43.51 11.84
N VAL A 39 19.26 -42.61 11.73
CA VAL A 39 20.70 -42.94 11.69
C VAL A 39 21.43 -41.78 12.35
N GLU A 40 22.09 -42.09 13.46
CA GLU A 40 23.13 -41.29 14.07
C GLU A 40 24.24 -41.09 13.02
N GLU A 41 24.75 -39.87 12.87
CA GLU A 41 25.90 -39.50 12.02
C GLU A 41 25.62 -39.41 10.49
N GLU A 42 25.30 -38.20 10.01
CA GLU A 42 25.80 -37.63 8.74
C GLU A 42 25.46 -36.12 8.74
N GLU A 43 26.48 -35.28 8.65
CA GLU A 43 26.47 -33.84 9.01
C GLU A 43 25.90 -32.87 7.96
N ASP A 44 25.43 -33.31 6.79
CA ASP A 44 25.09 -32.39 5.70
C ASP A 44 23.67 -32.58 5.11
N GLU A 45 22.62 -32.32 5.89
CA GLU A 45 21.26 -32.22 5.32
C GLU A 45 20.99 -30.80 4.78
N ALA A 46 21.34 -30.61 3.50
CA ALA A 46 21.30 -29.37 2.71
C ALA A 46 19.90 -28.73 2.46
N HIS A 47 18.95 -28.87 3.37
CA HIS A 47 17.55 -28.44 3.16
C HIS A 47 16.90 -27.86 4.41
N ALA A 48 16.33 -26.66 4.28
CA ALA A 48 15.56 -26.03 5.33
C ALA A 48 14.05 -26.26 5.13
N LYS A 49 13.36 -26.68 6.18
CA LYS A 49 11.90 -26.79 6.22
C LYS A 49 11.32 -25.72 7.13
N LEU A 50 10.59 -24.77 6.55
CA LEU A 50 9.85 -23.76 7.33
C LEU A 50 8.54 -24.34 7.89
N LEU A 51 7.96 -23.65 8.87
CA LEU A 51 6.67 -24.02 9.47
C LEU A 51 5.51 -24.08 8.47
N CYS A 52 5.56 -23.29 7.39
CA CYS A 52 4.61 -23.36 6.28
C CYS A 52 4.75 -24.62 5.40
N ARG A 53 5.65 -25.55 5.77
CA ARG A 53 5.94 -26.83 5.08
C ARG A 53 6.57 -26.69 3.69
N HIS A 54 6.82 -25.47 3.23
CA HIS A 54 7.63 -25.22 2.05
C HIS A 54 9.10 -25.62 2.31
N ARG A 55 9.73 -26.17 1.27
CA ARG A 55 11.11 -26.66 1.29
C ARG A 55 11.95 -25.85 0.33
N PHE A 56 13.18 -25.57 0.74
CA PHE A 56 14.16 -24.82 -0.04
C PHE A 56 15.51 -25.51 0.05
N CYS A 57 16.35 -25.30 -0.96
CA CYS A 57 17.78 -25.59 -0.85
C CYS A 57 18.39 -24.72 0.27
N ALA A 58 19.28 -25.27 1.09
CA ALA A 58 19.88 -24.56 2.23
C ALA A 58 20.52 -23.23 1.79
N GLU A 59 21.33 -23.26 0.74
CA GLU A 59 21.97 -22.07 0.18
C GLU A 59 20.96 -21.00 -0.26
N CYS A 60 19.85 -21.42 -0.89
CA CYS A 60 18.82 -20.54 -1.43
C CYS A 60 18.13 -19.77 -0.32
N ILE A 61 17.71 -20.47 0.73
CA ILE A 61 17.02 -19.84 1.85
C ILE A 61 17.98 -19.00 2.70
N GLN A 62 19.21 -19.46 2.87
CA GLN A 62 20.23 -18.74 3.62
C GLN A 62 20.54 -17.42 2.93
N ARG A 63 20.82 -17.45 1.61
CA ARG A 63 21.08 -16.25 0.82
C ARG A 63 19.88 -15.31 0.76
N TYR A 64 18.65 -15.85 0.71
CA TYR A 64 17.43 -15.03 0.82
C TYR A 64 17.38 -14.29 2.16
N ILE A 65 17.59 -14.99 3.29
CA ILE A 65 17.55 -14.39 4.62
C ILE A 65 18.70 -13.38 4.80
N GLU A 66 19.92 -13.73 4.41
CA GLU A 66 21.08 -12.84 4.48
C GLU A 66 20.89 -11.56 3.66
N MET A 67 20.38 -11.69 2.43
CA MET A 67 20.06 -10.54 1.58
C MET A 67 18.99 -9.65 2.23
N LYS A 68 17.95 -10.25 2.83
CA LYS A 68 16.92 -9.50 3.56
C LYS A 68 17.53 -8.79 4.77
N ILE A 69 18.32 -9.46 5.60
CA ILE A 69 19.01 -8.86 6.75
C ILE A 69 19.93 -7.72 6.31
N ARG A 70 20.74 -7.94 5.26
CA ARG A 70 21.68 -6.95 4.72
C ARG A 70 20.99 -5.72 4.15
N ALA A 71 19.83 -5.89 3.51
CA ALA A 71 19.04 -4.78 2.99
C ALA A 71 18.59 -3.81 4.10
N ARG A 72 18.65 -4.19 5.39
CA ARG A 72 18.21 -3.40 6.57
C ARG A 72 16.76 -2.91 6.52
N GLU A 73 16.00 -3.32 5.51
CA GLU A 73 14.61 -3.01 5.27
C GLU A 73 13.69 -4.16 5.71
N VAL A 74 13.93 -4.77 6.87
CA VAL A 74 13.09 -5.88 7.36
C VAL A 74 12.33 -5.45 8.60
N ASP A 75 11.04 -5.15 8.43
CA ASP A 75 10.07 -5.10 9.52
C ASP A 75 9.72 -6.53 9.96
N ASP A 76 9.12 -6.69 11.16
CA ASP A 76 8.65 -8.00 11.67
C ASP A 76 7.80 -8.78 10.63
N ASP A 77 7.08 -8.08 9.75
CA ASP A 77 6.20 -8.66 8.72
C ASP A 77 6.88 -8.86 7.34
N GLN A 78 8.15 -8.48 7.18
CA GLN A 78 8.82 -8.50 5.87
C GLN A 78 9.73 -9.72 5.67
N LEU A 79 10.12 -10.42 6.73
CA LEU A 79 10.80 -11.71 6.64
C LEU A 79 9.79 -12.85 6.56
N VAL A 80 9.18 -12.97 5.39
CA VAL A 80 8.19 -14.01 5.08
C VAL A 80 8.77 -15.08 4.18
N CYS A 81 8.05 -16.20 4.09
CA CYS A 81 8.33 -17.25 3.13
C CYS A 81 8.45 -16.67 1.69
N PRO A 82 9.47 -17.08 0.92
CA PRO A 82 9.65 -16.63 -0.47
C PRO A 82 8.54 -17.02 -1.46
N VAL A 83 7.65 -17.95 -1.09
CA VAL A 83 6.56 -18.43 -1.96
C VAL A 83 5.46 -17.37 -2.02
N LEU A 84 5.03 -17.00 -3.24
CA LEU A 84 4.13 -15.88 -3.54
C LEU A 84 2.84 -15.83 -2.69
N ASP A 85 2.22 -16.98 -2.43
CA ASP A 85 0.95 -17.05 -1.67
C ASP A 85 1.16 -17.30 -0.17
N CYS A 86 2.40 -17.50 0.27
CA CYS A 86 2.71 -17.84 1.64
C CYS A 86 3.17 -16.62 2.44
N LYS A 87 2.27 -16.05 3.26
CA LYS A 87 2.58 -14.92 4.14
C LYS A 87 3.11 -15.32 5.53
N GLN A 88 3.50 -16.58 5.70
CA GLN A 88 4.04 -17.05 6.97
C GLN A 88 5.39 -16.38 7.26
N SER A 89 5.51 -15.78 8.45
CA SER A 89 6.77 -15.24 8.96
C SER A 89 7.75 -16.35 9.30
N ILE A 90 9.04 -16.09 9.08
CA ILE A 90 10.13 -16.99 9.49
C ILE A 90 10.42 -16.74 10.98
N ASN A 91 10.29 -17.78 11.81
CA ASN A 91 10.51 -17.66 13.25
C ASN A 91 12.00 -17.60 13.60
N GLU A 92 12.34 -16.95 14.71
CA GLU A 92 13.73 -16.81 15.17
C GLU A 92 14.45 -18.16 15.34
N ARG A 93 13.73 -19.20 15.79
CA ARG A 93 14.27 -20.57 15.86
C ARG A 93 14.69 -21.12 14.50
N ASP A 94 13.90 -20.87 13.46
CA ASP A 94 14.21 -21.32 12.10
C ASP A 94 15.36 -20.49 11.52
N LEU A 95 15.46 -19.18 11.85
CA LEU A 95 16.61 -18.36 11.47
C LEU A 95 17.91 -18.89 12.07
N GLU A 96 17.92 -19.21 13.36
CA GLU A 96 19.11 -19.67 14.07
C GLU A 96 19.65 -20.98 13.49
N LEU A 97 18.75 -21.87 13.09
CA LEU A 97 19.10 -23.14 12.44
C LEU A 97 19.61 -22.98 11.00
N ILE A 98 19.10 -22.00 10.24
CA ILE A 98 19.41 -21.85 8.81
C ILE A 98 20.68 -21.00 8.59
N VAL A 99 20.81 -19.89 9.32
CA VAL A 99 21.85 -18.89 9.07
C VAL A 99 22.91 -18.90 10.17
N GLY A 100 22.60 -19.46 11.34
CA GLY A 100 23.48 -19.45 12.51
C GLY A 100 23.16 -18.34 13.51
N CYS A 101 23.83 -18.40 14.67
CA CYS A 101 23.58 -17.49 15.79
C CYS A 101 24.04 -16.04 15.52
N GLU A 102 25.11 -15.84 14.74
CA GLU A 102 25.66 -14.51 14.45
C GLU A 102 24.69 -13.66 13.61
N GLN A 103 24.22 -14.17 12.47
CA GLN A 103 23.27 -13.48 11.59
C GLN A 103 21.92 -13.30 12.29
N THR A 104 21.50 -14.25 13.13
CA THR A 104 20.27 -14.13 13.92
C THR A 104 20.38 -13.00 14.95
N ALA A 105 21.55 -12.83 15.58
CA ALA A 105 21.80 -11.69 16.47
C ALA A 105 21.75 -10.36 15.70
N GLN A 106 22.32 -10.30 14.49
CA GLN A 106 22.22 -9.11 13.62
C GLN A 106 20.75 -8.80 13.27
N TYR A 107 19.96 -9.81 12.94
CA TYR A 107 18.53 -9.65 12.68
C TYR A 107 17.79 -9.09 13.90
N ARG A 108 18.07 -9.61 15.11
CA ARG A 108 17.49 -9.11 16.37
C ARG A 108 17.82 -7.64 16.61
N VAL A 109 19.05 -7.21 16.34
CA VAL A 109 19.48 -5.81 16.44
C VAL A 109 18.71 -4.93 15.46
N VAL A 110 18.53 -5.37 14.21
CA VAL A 110 17.74 -4.64 13.19
C VAL A 110 16.28 -4.48 13.63
N LEU A 111 15.64 -5.56 14.10
CA LEU A 111 14.27 -5.51 14.58
C LEU A 111 14.10 -4.58 15.78
N LYS A 112 15.03 -4.64 16.74
CA LYS A 112 15.05 -3.74 17.90
C LYS A 112 15.16 -2.28 17.46
N ARG A 113 16.10 -1.96 16.56
CA ARG A 113 16.28 -0.61 16.00
C ARG A 113 14.99 -0.08 15.41
N LYS A 114 14.31 -0.86 14.57
CA LYS A 114 13.05 -0.47 13.95
C LYS A 114 11.91 -0.28 14.94
N ARG A 115 11.82 -1.14 15.97
CA ARG A 115 10.83 -0.99 17.04
C ARG A 115 11.02 0.33 17.79
N ASP A 116 12.27 0.66 18.11
CA ASP A 116 12.60 1.87 18.84
C ASP A 116 12.41 3.12 17.96
N GLU A 117 12.62 3.05 16.65
CA GLU A 117 12.35 4.14 15.70
C GLU A 117 10.86 4.51 15.57
N LYS A 118 9.95 3.59 15.92
CA LYS A 118 8.50 3.85 16.00
C LYS A 118 8.15 4.69 17.22
N ASN A 119 8.97 4.66 18.27
CA ASN A 119 8.73 5.44 19.47
C ASN A 119 9.01 6.94 19.20
N PRO A 120 8.05 7.84 19.48
CA PRO A 120 8.24 9.26 19.22
C PRO A 120 9.35 9.87 20.09
N SER A 121 9.55 9.33 21.29
CA SER A 121 10.49 9.82 22.31
C SER A 121 11.88 9.15 22.29
N ALA A 122 12.18 8.30 21.29
CA ALA A 122 13.47 7.58 21.21
C ALA A 122 14.17 7.80 19.86
N ARG A 123 15.48 8.05 19.87
CA ARG A 123 16.30 8.26 18.67
C ARG A 123 17.63 7.55 18.78
N TRP A 124 18.05 6.92 17.68
CA TRP A 124 19.39 6.34 17.56
C TRP A 124 20.43 7.42 17.27
N CYS A 125 21.65 7.22 17.76
CA CYS A 125 22.76 8.09 17.41
C CYS A 125 23.00 8.07 15.88
N PRO A 126 23.14 9.24 15.21
CA PRO A 126 23.38 9.30 13.77
C PRO A 126 24.80 8.87 13.36
N ARG A 127 25.74 8.76 14.32
CA ARG A 127 27.14 8.41 14.02
C ARG A 127 27.23 6.94 13.57
N PRO A 128 27.80 6.65 12.38
CA PRO A 128 28.10 5.28 11.97
C PRO A 128 28.98 4.58 13.02
N GLY A 129 28.59 3.37 13.44
CA GLY A 129 29.28 2.60 14.47
C GLY A 129 28.90 2.94 15.92
N CYS A 130 28.02 3.92 16.14
CA CYS A 130 27.45 4.19 17.47
C CYS A 130 26.01 3.65 17.56
N ASP A 131 25.84 2.54 18.28
CA ASP A 131 24.53 1.93 18.51
C ASP A 131 23.90 2.34 19.85
N GLU A 132 24.02 3.62 20.21
CA GLU A 132 23.41 4.15 21.44
C GLU A 132 21.99 4.68 21.18
N LEU A 133 21.03 4.24 21.99
CA LEU A 133 19.65 4.72 21.95
C LEU A 133 19.45 5.86 22.94
N ILE A 134 18.93 6.98 22.46
CA ILE A 134 18.77 8.21 23.23
C ILE A 134 17.28 8.48 23.41
N ILE A 135 16.86 8.51 24.66
CA ILE A 135 15.47 8.77 25.04
C ILE A 135 15.41 10.20 25.56
N CYS A 136 14.63 11.05 24.90
CA CYS A 136 14.41 12.42 25.33
C CYS A 136 12.92 12.73 25.37
N GLU A 137 12.51 13.49 26.39
CA GLU A 137 11.16 14.02 26.53
C GLU A 137 10.98 15.30 25.70
N SER A 138 12.07 16.03 25.43
CA SER A 138 12.09 17.23 24.60
C SER A 138 12.38 16.92 23.12
N THR A 139 11.94 17.81 22.23
CA THR A 139 12.11 17.67 20.78
C THR A 139 13.36 18.37 20.22
N ASP A 140 14.27 18.79 21.10
CA ASP A 140 15.43 19.62 20.76
C ASP A 140 16.65 18.77 20.36
N ASN A 141 17.81 19.40 20.20
CA ASN A 141 19.04 18.67 19.92
C ASN A 141 19.44 17.82 21.14
N PHE A 142 19.93 16.61 20.88
CA PHE A 142 20.41 15.69 21.91
C PHE A 142 21.90 15.45 21.75
N THR A 143 22.58 15.10 22.85
CA THR A 143 23.99 14.71 22.82
C THR A 143 24.10 13.24 23.18
N CYS A 144 24.80 12.47 22.34
CA CYS A 144 25.03 11.05 22.61
C CYS A 144 26.03 10.88 23.76
N PRO A 145 25.71 10.13 24.83
CA PRO A 145 26.61 9.93 25.97
C PRO A 145 27.84 9.07 25.63
N LYS A 146 27.77 8.25 24.58
CA LYS A 146 28.83 7.30 24.20
C LYS A 146 29.89 7.90 23.28
N CYS A 147 29.48 8.79 22.37
CA CYS A 147 30.35 9.29 21.30
C CYS A 147 30.36 10.83 21.19
N GLU A 148 29.65 11.51 22.10
CA GLU A 148 29.54 12.97 22.19
C GLU A 148 29.00 13.65 20.90
N THR A 149 28.42 12.87 19.99
CA THR A 149 27.78 13.42 18.78
C THR A 149 26.51 14.14 19.18
N VAL A 150 26.37 15.39 18.74
CA VAL A 150 25.13 16.14 18.85
C VAL A 150 24.25 15.82 17.63
N GLY A 151 23.06 15.29 17.90
CA GLY A 151 22.05 14.96 16.89
C GLY A 151 20.80 15.83 17.03
N CYS A 152 20.01 15.91 15.97
CA CYS A 152 18.70 16.56 16.02
C CYS A 152 17.59 15.52 16.20
N PHE A 153 16.78 15.68 17.24
CA PHE A 153 15.70 14.75 17.56
C PHE A 153 14.57 14.72 16.52
N ARG A 154 14.39 15.83 15.80
CA ARG A 154 13.34 16.00 14.78
C ARG A 154 13.73 15.41 13.43
N CYS A 155 14.98 15.59 12.97
CA CYS A 155 15.43 15.09 11.66
C CYS A 155 16.10 13.71 11.71
N ARG A 156 16.40 13.19 12.91
CA ARG A 156 17.13 11.92 13.15
C ARG A 156 18.58 11.93 12.64
N GLY A 157 19.10 13.07 12.21
CA GLY A 157 20.46 13.27 11.72
C GLY A 157 21.32 14.08 12.69
N TYR A 158 22.43 14.60 12.18
CA TYR A 158 23.31 15.50 12.91
C TYR A 158 22.60 16.81 13.30
N ALA A 159 23.04 17.40 14.40
CA ALA A 159 22.51 18.69 14.85
C ALA A 159 22.77 19.78 13.80
N HIS A 160 21.76 20.64 13.61
CA HIS A 160 21.82 21.74 12.66
C HIS A 160 21.40 23.06 13.35
N ARG A 161 21.95 24.17 12.85
CA ARG A 161 21.81 25.52 13.44
C ARG A 161 20.41 26.13 13.24
N PHE A 162 19.78 25.85 12.10
CA PHE A 162 18.49 26.44 11.72
C PHE A 162 17.32 25.51 12.07
N TRP A 163 16.12 26.07 12.29
CA TRP A 163 14.93 25.29 12.66
C TRP A 163 14.48 24.29 11.57
N PHE A 164 14.96 24.47 10.35
CA PHE A 164 14.68 23.57 9.25
C PHE A 164 15.56 22.33 9.32
N CYS A 165 14.92 21.21 9.66
CA CYS A 165 15.41 19.86 9.44
C CYS A 165 15.48 19.53 7.94
N ARG A 166 16.36 20.21 7.19
CA ARG A 166 16.84 19.69 5.91
C ARG A 166 18.08 18.88 6.26
N GLY A 167 18.07 17.58 5.94
CA GLY A 167 19.30 16.80 6.00
C GLY A 167 20.38 17.50 5.16
N GLU A 168 21.61 17.08 5.30
CA GLU A 168 22.63 17.43 4.31
C GLU A 168 22.18 16.78 3.00
N GLU A 169 21.40 17.54 2.22
CA GLU A 169 20.72 17.06 1.03
C GLU A 169 21.83 16.72 0.03
N ASP A 170 21.92 15.44 -0.35
CA ASP A 170 22.82 14.98 -1.40
C ASP A 170 22.62 15.90 -2.60
N LYS A 171 23.64 16.68 -2.97
CA LYS A 171 23.54 17.65 -4.08
C LYS A 171 23.09 16.96 -5.37
N SER A 172 23.48 15.70 -5.55
CA SER A 172 23.02 14.81 -6.63
C SER A 172 21.52 14.52 -6.56
N TYR A 173 20.97 14.27 -5.37
CA TYR A 173 19.54 14.04 -5.15
C TYR A 173 18.71 15.29 -5.39
N LEU A 174 19.18 16.48 -5.00
CA LEU A 174 18.48 17.73 -5.30
C LEU A 174 18.46 18.07 -6.79
N VAL A 175 19.57 17.79 -7.49
CA VAL A 175 19.64 17.92 -8.94
C VAL A 175 18.68 16.93 -9.61
N TRP A 176 18.56 15.70 -9.09
CA TRP A 176 17.58 14.72 -9.56
C TRP A 176 16.13 15.13 -9.23
N GLU A 177 15.84 15.58 -8.01
CA GLU A 177 14.50 16.07 -7.62
C GLU A 177 14.08 17.29 -8.47
N ALA A 178 15.03 18.16 -8.80
CA ALA A 178 14.81 19.27 -9.73
C ALA A 178 14.66 18.81 -11.19
N SER A 179 15.35 17.75 -11.62
CA SER A 179 15.26 17.21 -12.98
C SER A 179 14.00 16.37 -13.23
N VAL A 180 13.44 15.75 -12.18
CA VAL A 180 12.09 15.16 -12.16
C VAL A 180 10.99 16.25 -12.20
N GLY A 181 11.42 17.51 -12.23
CA GLY A 181 10.64 18.72 -12.40
C GLY A 181 9.39 18.54 -13.27
N LYS A 182 8.24 18.81 -12.62
CA LYS A 182 6.85 18.81 -13.11
C LYS A 182 6.01 17.60 -12.73
N GLN A 183 6.59 16.44 -12.47
CA GLN A 183 5.84 15.32 -11.90
C GLN A 183 6.05 15.33 -10.39
N LYS A 184 4.98 15.55 -9.60
CA LYS A 184 5.00 15.52 -8.11
C LYS A 184 5.26 14.09 -7.59
N ALA A 185 6.40 13.51 -7.97
CA ALA A 185 6.76 12.11 -7.77
C ALA A 185 7.39 11.90 -6.38
N VAL A 186 7.88 12.94 -5.72
CA VAL A 186 8.38 12.87 -4.33
C VAL A 186 7.53 13.77 -3.43
N ARG A 187 7.06 13.23 -2.30
CA ARG A 187 6.35 14.00 -1.25
C ARG A 187 6.71 13.51 0.14
N ALA A 188 6.50 14.36 1.15
CA ALA A 188 6.72 14.00 2.55
C ALA A 188 5.45 13.35 3.16
N CYS A 189 5.65 12.37 4.05
CA CYS A 189 4.55 11.79 4.81
C CYS A 189 3.89 12.84 5.73
N PRO A 190 2.55 12.95 5.77
CA PRO A 190 1.85 13.93 6.61
C PRO A 190 2.10 13.76 8.11
N LYS A 191 2.35 12.51 8.56
CA LYS A 191 2.52 12.17 9.98
C LYS A 191 3.97 12.27 10.46
N CYS A 192 4.93 11.73 9.69
CA CYS A 192 6.34 11.62 10.12
C CYS A 192 7.33 12.41 9.25
N ARG A 193 6.84 13.06 8.18
CA ARG A 193 7.63 13.82 7.20
C ARG A 193 8.72 13.07 6.43
N MET A 194 8.79 11.74 6.52
CA MET A 194 9.64 10.93 5.66
C MET A 194 9.34 11.22 4.19
N ARG A 195 10.37 11.53 3.37
CA ARG A 195 10.20 11.67 1.92
C ARG A 195 9.94 10.31 1.31
N ILE A 196 8.89 10.22 0.51
CA ILE A 196 8.43 9.01 -0.16
C ILE A 196 8.36 9.35 -1.65
N TRP A 197 8.77 8.41 -2.50
CA TRP A 197 8.60 8.48 -3.95
C TRP A 197 7.40 7.65 -4.38
N LYS A 198 6.65 8.16 -5.36
CA LYS A 198 5.50 7.48 -5.96
C LYS A 198 5.91 6.85 -7.30
N SER A 199 5.98 5.53 -7.34
CA SER A 199 5.78 4.76 -8.57
C SER A 199 4.30 4.85 -8.96
N GLU A 200 4.02 4.99 -10.24
CA GLU A 200 2.69 5.28 -10.79
C GLU A 200 1.55 4.35 -10.29
N GLY A 201 0.28 4.77 -10.46
CA GLY A 201 -0.88 3.88 -10.33
C GLY A 201 -1.91 4.23 -9.25
N CYS A 202 -1.54 4.32 -7.96
CA CYS A 202 -2.51 4.47 -6.86
C CYS A 202 -2.29 5.75 -6.03
N ASN A 203 -3.36 6.41 -5.58
CA ASN A 203 -3.30 7.55 -4.65
C ASN A 203 -3.34 7.13 -3.18
N HIS A 204 -3.73 5.88 -2.88
CA HIS A 204 -3.59 5.31 -1.54
C HIS A 204 -2.14 4.98 -1.28
N MET A 205 -1.54 5.69 -0.32
CA MET A 205 -0.15 5.46 0.05
C MET A 205 -0.04 5.10 1.52
N THR A 206 0.80 4.11 1.79
CA THR A 206 1.14 3.67 3.14
C THR A 206 2.59 4.05 3.39
N CYS A 207 2.82 4.92 4.37
CA CYS A 207 4.17 5.33 4.74
C CYS A 207 4.98 4.11 5.23
N THR A 208 6.15 3.87 4.64
CA THR A 208 7.04 2.76 5.03
C THR A 208 7.56 2.91 6.46
N GLN A 209 7.77 4.14 6.93
CA GLN A 209 8.31 4.43 8.26
C GLN A 209 7.27 4.34 9.38
N CYS A 210 6.12 5.02 9.22
CA CYS A 210 5.13 5.13 10.30
C CYS A 210 3.82 4.37 10.04
N ARG A 211 3.73 3.64 8.91
CA ARG A 211 2.55 2.88 8.45
C ARG A 211 1.25 3.70 8.35
N TYR A 212 1.35 5.03 8.37
CA TYR A 212 0.21 5.91 8.16
C TYR A 212 -0.30 5.78 6.73
N GLN A 213 -1.58 5.48 6.59
CA GLN A 213 -2.26 5.41 5.31
C GLN A 213 -2.87 6.77 5.00
N TYR A 214 -2.53 7.32 3.84
CA TYR A 214 -2.93 8.65 3.43
C TYR A 214 -3.12 8.74 1.92
N CYS A 215 -3.81 9.79 1.49
CA CYS A 215 -3.93 10.10 0.07
C CYS A 215 -2.75 10.94 -0.41
N TRP A 216 -2.10 10.51 -1.50
CA TRP A 216 -0.97 11.21 -2.11
C TRP A 216 -1.33 12.62 -2.60
N VAL A 217 -2.58 12.84 -3.00
CA VAL A 217 -3.02 14.12 -3.58
C VAL A 217 -3.30 15.15 -2.49
N CYS A 218 -4.11 14.79 -1.49
CA CYS A 218 -4.61 15.72 -0.47
C CYS A 218 -3.95 15.57 0.92
N GLU A 219 -3.02 14.63 1.09
CA GLU A 219 -2.26 14.43 2.34
C GLU A 219 -3.11 14.09 3.57
N SER A 220 -4.39 13.78 3.36
CA SER A 220 -5.34 13.42 4.41
C SER A 220 -5.32 11.92 4.70
N LYS A 221 -5.79 11.53 5.90
CA LYS A 221 -5.95 10.13 6.30
C LYS A 221 -6.78 9.38 5.27
N TRP A 222 -6.35 8.16 4.92
CA TRP A 222 -7.15 7.30 4.06
C TRP A 222 -8.35 6.76 4.84
N ASP A 223 -9.55 6.95 4.29
CA ASP A 223 -10.81 6.41 4.79
C ASP A 223 -11.61 5.76 3.66
N ALA A 224 -12.65 4.98 4.00
CA ALA A 224 -13.48 4.29 3.02
C ALA A 224 -14.23 5.26 2.07
N SER A 225 -14.42 6.52 2.47
CA SER A 225 -15.01 7.56 1.63
C SER A 225 -14.01 8.23 0.68
N HIS A 226 -12.71 7.95 0.81
CA HIS A 226 -11.64 8.58 0.04
C HIS A 226 -11.34 7.84 -1.29
N TYR A 227 -12.37 7.56 -2.08
CA TYR A 227 -12.23 6.75 -3.31
C TYR A 227 -11.69 7.54 -4.52
N ALA A 228 -11.92 8.86 -4.57
CA ALA A 228 -11.60 9.66 -5.75
C ALA A 228 -11.01 11.04 -5.38
N CYS A 229 -9.69 11.13 -5.36
CA CYS A 229 -8.97 12.40 -5.30
C CYS A 229 -8.18 12.57 -6.60
N TYR A 230 -8.61 13.49 -7.46
CA TYR A 230 -7.98 13.78 -8.75
C TYR A 230 -7.10 15.04 -8.65
N ASP A 231 -5.91 15.01 -9.26
CA ASP A 231 -5.03 16.18 -9.41
C ASP A 231 -5.55 17.00 -10.60
N LEU A 232 -6.57 17.84 -10.37
CA LEU A 232 -7.12 18.71 -11.41
C LEU A 232 -6.14 19.85 -11.71
N PRO A 233 -5.67 20.02 -12.96
CA PRO A 233 -4.57 20.92 -13.30
C PRO A 233 -4.89 22.42 -13.18
N PHE A 234 -6.14 22.81 -12.89
CA PHE A 234 -6.57 24.21 -12.88
C PHE A 234 -7.01 24.75 -11.50
N VAL A 235 -7.23 23.87 -10.51
CA VAL A 235 -7.60 24.29 -9.16
C VAL A 235 -6.74 23.51 -8.19
N GLY A 236 -5.76 24.18 -7.60
CA GLY A 236 -5.03 23.67 -6.45
C GLY A 236 -5.98 23.48 -5.26
N ALA A 237 -6.69 22.35 -5.22
CA ALA A 237 -7.61 21.97 -4.15
C ALA A 237 -6.89 21.67 -2.80
N SER A 238 -5.61 22.00 -2.70
CA SER A 238 -4.83 21.90 -1.46
C SER A 238 -5.18 23.03 -0.48
N THR A 239 -5.58 24.22 -0.94
CA THR A 239 -5.98 25.31 -0.04
C THR A 239 -7.45 25.22 0.36
N ALA A 240 -7.76 25.54 1.62
CA ALA A 240 -9.14 25.52 2.15
C ALA A 240 -10.09 26.42 1.33
N TRP A 241 -9.55 27.52 0.81
CA TRP A 241 -10.26 28.47 -0.04
C TRP A 241 -10.65 27.86 -1.40
N GLY A 242 -9.76 27.09 -2.03
CA GLY A 242 -10.05 26.39 -3.29
C GLY A 242 -11.16 25.34 -3.12
N ARG A 243 -11.17 24.60 -2.00
CA ARG A 243 -12.23 23.63 -1.68
C ARG A 243 -13.59 24.29 -1.45
N TRP A 244 -13.61 25.46 -0.79
CA TRP A 244 -14.84 26.24 -0.60
C TRP A 244 -15.36 26.77 -1.93
N LEU A 245 -14.50 27.39 -2.75
CA LEU A 245 -14.88 27.97 -4.03
C LEU A 245 -15.43 26.90 -4.99
N GLN A 246 -14.78 25.74 -5.07
CA GLN A 246 -15.23 24.65 -5.94
C GLN A 246 -16.58 24.06 -5.49
N ARG A 247 -16.85 24.00 -4.17
CA ARG A 247 -18.17 23.63 -3.65
C ARG A 247 -19.23 24.68 -4.00
N SER A 248 -18.94 25.96 -3.79
CA SER A 248 -19.87 27.06 -4.10
C SER A 248 -20.20 27.13 -5.59
N LEU A 249 -19.21 27.01 -6.47
CA LEU A 249 -19.42 26.97 -7.92
C LEU A 249 -20.17 25.70 -8.35
N GLY A 250 -19.89 24.55 -7.74
CA GLY A 250 -20.64 23.31 -7.98
C GLY A 250 -22.12 23.44 -7.61
N TYR A 251 -22.42 24.00 -6.44
CA TYR A 251 -23.81 24.27 -6.02
C TYR A 251 -24.51 25.27 -6.95
N ALA A 252 -23.82 26.35 -7.34
CA ALA A 252 -24.38 27.33 -8.27
C ALA A 252 -24.71 26.72 -9.64
N ALA A 253 -23.83 25.85 -10.16
CA ALA A 253 -24.07 25.13 -11.40
C ALA A 253 -25.26 24.16 -11.30
N ILE A 254 -25.38 23.42 -10.20
CA ILE A 254 -26.53 22.52 -9.96
C ILE A 254 -27.84 23.30 -9.89
N VAL A 255 -27.87 24.43 -9.18
CA VAL A 255 -29.07 25.29 -9.09
C VAL A 255 -29.45 25.83 -10.47
N LEU A 256 -28.48 26.26 -11.28
CA LEU A 256 -28.73 26.70 -12.66
C LEU A 256 -29.30 25.57 -13.53
N ILE A 257 -28.72 24.36 -13.45
CA ILE A 257 -29.20 23.21 -14.22
C ILE A 257 -30.64 22.86 -13.82
N VAL A 258 -30.95 22.82 -12.52
CA VAL A 258 -32.30 22.55 -12.03
C VAL A 258 -33.29 23.62 -12.48
N ALA A 259 -32.90 24.89 -12.47
CA ALA A 259 -33.74 26.00 -12.94
C ALA A 259 -34.01 25.92 -14.45
N VAL A 260 -33.02 25.53 -15.26
CA VAL A 260 -33.19 25.36 -16.71
C VAL A 260 -34.10 24.17 -17.01
N ILE A 261 -33.91 23.04 -16.31
CA ILE A 261 -34.75 21.85 -16.49
C ILE A 261 -36.19 22.14 -16.08
N SER A 262 -36.42 22.85 -14.97
CA SER A 262 -37.77 23.19 -14.52
C SER A 262 -38.46 24.17 -15.48
N ALA A 263 -37.74 25.18 -15.98
CA ALA A 263 -38.28 26.09 -16.99
C ALA A 263 -38.64 25.35 -18.28
N PHE A 264 -37.74 24.51 -18.81
CA PHE A 264 -38.00 23.73 -20.01
C PHE A 264 -39.15 22.74 -19.82
N GLY A 265 -39.21 22.07 -18.67
CA GLY A 265 -40.33 21.20 -18.30
C GLY A 265 -41.67 21.95 -18.24
N PHE A 266 -41.67 23.17 -17.71
CA PHE A 266 -42.87 24.01 -17.68
C PHE A 266 -43.33 24.42 -19.08
N TYR A 267 -42.41 24.90 -19.94
CA TYR A 267 -42.75 25.33 -21.30
C TYR A 267 -43.23 24.18 -22.18
N THR A 268 -42.61 23.00 -22.08
CA THR A 268 -43.04 21.81 -22.81
C THR A 268 -44.42 21.32 -22.35
N PHE A 269 -44.70 21.37 -21.06
CA PHE A 269 -46.02 21.03 -20.51
C PHE A 269 -47.12 22.00 -20.99
N VAL A 270 -46.88 23.31 -20.88
CA VAL A 270 -47.84 24.34 -21.32
C VAL A 270 -48.04 24.28 -22.83
N GLY A 271 -46.96 24.17 -23.61
CA GLY A 271 -47.02 24.03 -25.06
C GLY A 271 -47.79 22.78 -25.49
N GLY A 272 -47.52 21.64 -24.86
CA GLY A 272 -48.25 20.39 -25.10
C GLY A 272 -49.74 20.51 -24.76
N TYR A 273 -50.08 21.18 -23.66
CA TYR A 273 -51.46 21.43 -23.26
C TYR A 273 -52.22 22.29 -24.28
N VAL A 274 -51.61 23.37 -24.79
CA VAL A 274 -52.22 24.24 -25.81
C VAL A 274 -52.47 23.47 -27.11
N VAL A 275 -51.50 22.67 -27.57
CA VAL A 275 -51.67 21.83 -28.77
C VAL A 275 -52.77 20.80 -28.56
N PHE A 276 -52.82 20.15 -27.40
CA PHE A 276 -53.87 19.21 -27.05
C PHE A 276 -55.27 19.87 -27.07
N CYS A 277 -55.41 21.05 -26.47
CA CYS A 277 -56.66 21.82 -26.52
C CYS A 277 -57.05 22.18 -27.95
N ALA A 278 -56.10 22.59 -28.80
CA ALA A 278 -56.35 22.89 -30.21
C ALA A 278 -56.80 21.66 -31.01
N LEU A 279 -56.20 20.50 -30.75
CA LEU A 279 -56.60 19.21 -31.35
C LEU A 279 -58.00 18.79 -30.91
N VAL A 280 -58.32 18.94 -29.63
CA VAL A 280 -59.67 18.64 -29.12
C VAL A 280 -60.71 19.59 -29.72
N HIS A 281 -60.38 20.88 -29.86
CA HIS A 281 -61.27 21.88 -30.45
C HIS A 281 -61.51 21.61 -31.94
N SER A 282 -60.45 21.36 -32.72
CA SER A 282 -60.56 21.00 -34.14
C SER A 282 -61.32 19.69 -34.34
N ALA A 283 -61.09 18.67 -33.50
CA ALA A 283 -61.85 17.41 -33.55
C ALA A 283 -63.34 17.59 -33.18
N ARG A 284 -63.66 18.52 -32.27
CA ARG A 284 -65.06 18.87 -31.96
C ARG A 284 -65.70 19.64 -33.11
N PHE A 285 -64.98 20.56 -33.74
CA PHE A 285 -65.44 21.32 -34.90
C PHE A 285 -65.69 20.42 -36.11
N ALA A 286 -64.76 19.51 -36.43
CA ALA A 286 -64.93 18.51 -37.47
C ALA A 286 -66.15 17.59 -37.20
N ARG A 287 -66.38 17.19 -35.94
CA ARG A 287 -67.57 16.44 -35.55
C ARG A 287 -68.87 17.23 -35.69
N ARG A 288 -68.87 18.55 -35.51
CA ARG A 288 -70.04 19.40 -35.77
C ARG A 288 -70.33 19.50 -37.26
N LEU A 289 -69.32 19.78 -38.09
CA LEU A 289 -69.46 19.80 -39.55
C LEU A 289 -69.96 18.47 -40.12
N ALA A 290 -69.47 17.34 -39.60
CA ALA A 290 -69.95 16.02 -39.99
C ALA A 290 -71.43 15.77 -39.61
N ARG A 291 -71.93 16.33 -38.50
CA ARG A 291 -73.38 16.25 -38.17
C ARG A 291 -74.21 17.14 -39.08
N ASP A 292 -73.76 18.36 -39.35
CA ASP A 292 -74.49 19.30 -40.20
C ASP A 292 -74.58 18.77 -41.65
N ALA A 293 -73.51 18.13 -42.15
CA ALA A 293 -73.50 17.45 -43.45
C ALA A 293 -74.44 16.23 -43.51
N ASN A 294 -74.64 15.52 -42.40
CA ASN A 294 -75.53 14.35 -42.35
C ASN A 294 -76.99 14.74 -42.08
N GLY A 295 -77.24 15.88 -41.42
CA GLY A 295 -78.57 16.45 -41.18
C GLY A 295 -79.23 17.02 -42.45
N GLY A 296 -78.44 17.43 -43.45
CA GLY A 296 -78.94 17.93 -44.73
C GLY A 296 -79.45 16.85 -45.70
N ARG A 297 -79.34 15.56 -45.36
CA ARG A 297 -79.69 14.43 -46.27
C ARG A 297 -81.07 13.80 -46.02
N VAL A 298 -81.86 14.35 -45.10
CA VAL A 298 -83.18 13.82 -44.70
C VAL A 298 -84.35 14.74 -45.15
N GLY A 299 -84.07 15.77 -45.95
CA GLY A 299 -85.06 16.73 -46.45
C GLY A 299 -85.11 16.82 -47.97
N GLY A 300 -85.22 15.68 -48.65
CA GLY A 300 -85.45 15.58 -50.10
C GLY A 300 -86.52 14.54 -50.39
#